data_AF-A0A5E4LIR0-F1
#
_entry.id   AF-A0A5E4LIR0-F1
#
_cell.length_a   1.000
_cell.length_b   1.000
_cell.length_c   1.000
_cell.angle_alpha   90.00
_cell.angle_beta   90.00
_cell.angle_gamma   90.00
#
_symmetry.space_group_name_H-M   'P 1'
#
loop_
_entity.id
_entity.type
_entity.pdbx_description
1 polymer ?
#
loop_
_entity_poly.entity_id
_entity_poly.type
_entity_poly.pdbx_seq_one_letter_code
_entity_poly.pdbx_strand_id
1 'polypeptide(L)' 'MEGEEEKDSTAASEIRYIALELMKLAQQSKRSFAEVADEYLDNTEKLSRMIAGEEEPKSSKKAASSRQK' A
#
# COMPACT_ATOMS: atom_id res chain seq x y z
N MET A 1 27.86 18.47 -0.79
CA MET A 1 26.38 18.42 -0.87
C MET A 1 25.95 17.47 -2.00
N GLU A 2 26.73 16.42 -2.30
CA GLU A 2 26.48 15.54 -3.46
C GLU A 2 25.67 14.27 -3.12
N GLY A 3 25.43 14.00 -1.83
CA GLY A 3 24.74 12.78 -1.38
C GLY A 3 23.21 12.86 -1.27
N GLU A 4 22.61 14.02 -1.54
CA GLU A 4 21.14 14.22 -1.50
C GLU A 4 20.52 14.04 -2.89
N GLU A 5 21.17 14.55 -3.95
CA GLU A 5 20.68 14.43 -5.34
C GLU A 5 20.66 12.98 -5.84
N GLU A 6 21.64 12.16 -5.48
CA GLU A 6 21.65 10.72 -5.84
C GLU A 6 20.52 9.94 -5.16
N LYS A 7 20.18 10.29 -3.91
CA LYS A 7 19.09 9.64 -3.17
C LYS A 7 17.73 10.02 -3.73
N ASP A 8 17.53 11.28 -4.07
CA ASP A 8 16.28 11.76 -4.70
C ASP A 8 16.07 11.13 -6.08
N SER A 9 17.14 10.99 -6.86
CA SER A 9 17.07 10.34 -8.18
C SER A 9 16.78 8.83 -8.07
N THR A 10 17.28 8.18 -7.02
CA THR A 10 16.99 6.77 -6.73
C THR A 10 15.53 6.58 -6.28
N ALA A 11 15.06 7.40 -5.33
CA ALA A 11 13.68 7.34 -4.85
C ALA A 11 12.65 7.59 -5.97
N ALA A 12 12.94 8.53 -6.87
CA ALA A 12 12.11 8.79 -8.05
C ALA A 12 12.05 7.57 -8.99
N SER A 13 13.18 6.86 -9.16
CA SER A 13 13.26 5.65 -9.97
C SER A 13 12.47 4.49 -9.35
N GLU A 14 12.51 4.33 -8.03
CA GLU A 14 11.76 3.32 -7.29
C GLU A 14 10.26 3.56 -7.34
N ILE A 15 9.81 4.80 -7.11
CA ILE A 15 8.39 5.17 -7.18
C ILE A 15 7.84 4.89 -8.59
N ARG A 16 8.60 5.23 -9.63
CA ARG A 16 8.21 4.95 -11.01
C ARG A 16 8.08 3.46 -11.29
N TYR A 17 9.00 2.65 -10.77
CA TYR A 17 8.94 1.20 -10.91
C TYR A 17 7.70 0.62 -10.21
N ILE A 18 7.45 1.02 -8.95
CA ILE A 18 6.28 0.60 -8.17
C ILE A 18 4.99 0.98 -8.92
N ALA A 19 4.87 2.21 -9.40
CA ALA A 19 3.70 2.67 -10.14
C ALA A 19 3.43 1.80 -11.39
N LEU A 20 4.46 1.46 -12.17
CA LEU A 20 4.32 0.61 -13.34
C LEU A 20 3.82 -0.80 -12.98
N GLU A 21 4.31 -1.37 -11.88
CA GLU A 21 3.90 -2.71 -11.45
C GLU A 21 2.45 -2.72 -10.94
N LEU A 22 2.06 -1.71 -10.15
CA LEU A 22 0.69 -1.54 -9.69
C LEU A 22 -0.29 -1.32 -10.86
N MET A 23 0.12 -0.60 -11.91
CA MET A 23 -0.68 -0.46 -13.13
C MET A 23 -0.91 -1.80 -13.85
N LYS A 24 0.11 -2.67 -13.94
CA LYS A 24 -0.05 -4.02 -14.51
C LYS A 24 -1.03 -4.85 -13.70
N LEU A 25 -0.91 -4.83 -12.37
CA LEU A 25 -1.82 -5.55 -11.47
C LEU A 25 -3.26 -5.04 -11.58
N ALA A 26 -3.46 -3.72 -11.66
CA ALA A 26 -4.77 -3.11 -11.88
C ALA A 26 -5.40 -3.60 -13.20
N GLN A 27 -4.62 -3.64 -14.29
CA GLN A 27 -5.08 -4.16 -15.58
C GLN A 27 -5.44 -5.65 -15.51
N GLN A 28 -4.60 -6.49 -14.89
CA GLN A 28 -4.84 -7.93 -14.76
C GLN A 28 -6.06 -8.25 -13.89
N SER A 29 -6.25 -7.52 -12.80
CA SER A 29 -7.36 -7.70 -11.85
C SER A 29 -8.64 -6.96 -12.22
N LYS A 30 -8.63 -6.17 -13.30
CA LYS A 30 -9.74 -5.29 -13.73
C LYS A 30 -10.22 -4.33 -12.62
N ARG A 31 -9.29 -3.88 -11.78
CA ARG A 31 -9.51 -2.88 -10.72
C ARG A 31 -8.91 -1.54 -11.13
N SER A 32 -9.31 -0.47 -10.46
CA SER A 32 -8.64 0.82 -10.66
C SER A 32 -7.24 0.81 -10.05
N PHE A 33 -6.34 1.62 -10.63
CA PHE A 33 -5.00 1.82 -10.07
C PHE A 33 -5.06 2.30 -8.61
N ALA A 34 -6.01 3.20 -8.29
CA ALA A 34 -6.18 3.74 -6.94
C ALA A 34 -6.50 2.63 -5.92
N GLU A 35 -7.45 1.74 -6.23
CA GLU A 35 -7.81 0.64 -5.33
C GLU A 35 -6.64 -0.33 -5.09
N VAL A 36 -5.80 -0.56 -6.10
CA VAL A 36 -4.62 -1.44 -5.98
C VAL A 36 -3.49 -0.75 -5.23
N ALA A 37 -3.30 0.55 -5.43
CA ALA A 37 -2.32 1.35 -4.71
C ALA A 37 -2.66 1.46 -3.21
N ASP A 38 -3.92 1.70 -2.87
CA ASP A 38 -4.37 1.74 -1.47
C ASP A 38 -4.13 0.41 -0.76
N GLU A 39 -4.45 -0.71 -1.43
CA GLU A 39 -4.19 -2.05 -0.89
C GLU A 39 -2.70 -2.33 -0.75
N TYR A 40 -1.88 -1.91 -1.71
CA TYR A 40 -0.42 -2.03 -1.62
C TYR A 40 0.12 -1.29 -0.39
N LEU A 41 -0.28 -0.04 -0.17
CA LEU A 41 0.15 0.74 0.99
C LEU A 41 -0.24 0.06 2.31
N ASP A 42 -1.49 -0.37 2.45
CA ASP A 42 -1.97 -1.11 3.63
C ASP A 42 -1.17 -2.42 3.85
N ASN A 43 -0.91 -3.16 2.78
CA ASN A 43 -0.10 -4.39 2.85
C ASN A 43 1.35 -4.10 3.24
N THR A 44 1.97 -3.03 2.75
CA THR A 44 3.34 -2.65 3.14
C THR A 44 3.42 -2.22 4.59
N GLU A 45 2.42 -1.51 5.10
CA GLU A 45 2.34 -1.15 6.51
C GLU A 45 2.20 -2.38 7.41
N LYS A 46 1.28 -3.30 7.05
CA LYS A 46 1.12 -4.59 7.75
C LYS A 46 2.40 -5.39 7.76
N LEU A 47 3.06 -5.51 6.61
CA LEU A 47 4.34 -6.21 6.50
C LEU A 47 5.40 -5.56 7.39
N SER A 48 5.50 -4.23 7.40
CA SER A 48 6.42 -3.49 8.27
C SER A 48 6.18 -3.80 9.75
N ARG A 49 4.92 -3.84 10.18
CA ARG A 49 4.53 -4.18 11.57
C ARG A 49 4.87 -5.63 11.91
N MET A 50 4.61 -6.57 10.99
CA MET A 50 4.96 -7.99 11.15
C MET A 50 6.48 -8.18 11.31
N ILE A 51 7.28 -7.45 10.53
CA ILE A 51 8.74 -7.45 10.65
C ILE A 51 9.19 -6.86 11.98
N ALA A 52 8.54 -5.78 12.44
CA ALA A 52 8.82 -5.15 13.73
C ALA A 52 8.35 -5.98 14.94
N GLY A 53 7.60 -7.06 14.73
CA GLY A 53 7.04 -7.89 15.80
C GLY A 53 5.86 -7.25 16.54
N GLU A 54 5.20 -6.26 15.93
CA GLU A 54 4.02 -5.60 16.49
C GLU A 54 2.75 -6.41 16.16
N GLU A 55 1.89 -6.68 17.14
CA GLU A 55 0.59 -7.35 16.89
C GLU A 55 -0.31 -6.49 15.98
N GLU A 56 -0.97 -7.12 14.99
CA GLU A 56 -1.91 -6.43 14.11
C GLU A 56 -3.05 -5.78 14.92
N PRO A 57 -3.40 -4.51 14.65
CA PRO A 57 -4.61 -3.93 15.21
C PRO A 57 -5.81 -4.71 14.65
N LYS A 58 -6.56 -5.39 15.53
CA LYS A 58 -7.80 -6.07 15.16
C LYS A 58 -8.67 -5.12 14.35
N SER A 59 -8.86 -5.39 13.06
CA SER A 59 -9.60 -4.48 12.18
C SER A 59 -11.04 -4.37 12.68
N SER A 60 -11.36 -3.22 13.28
CA SER A 60 -12.69 -2.90 13.79
C SER A 60 -13.56 -2.41 12.65
N LYS A 61 -13.76 -3.23 11.62
CA LYS A 61 -14.73 -2.95 10.54
C LYS A 61 -15.54 -4.21 10.22
N LYS A 62 -16.52 -4.49 11.09
CA LYS A 62 -17.91 -4.85 10.76
C LYS A 62 -18.68 -5.22 12.04
N ALA A 63 -19.22 -4.22 12.71
CA ALA A 63 -20.46 -4.38 13.49
C ALA A 63 -21.59 -3.70 12.70
N ALA A 64 -21.91 -4.25 11.52
CA ALA A 64 -23.20 -4.00 10.89
C ALA A 64 -24.24 -4.81 11.68
N SER A 65 -24.67 -4.28 12.84
CA SER A 65 -25.80 -4.83 13.58
C SER A 65 -27.05 -4.05 13.20
N SER A 66 -27.80 -4.65 12.28
CA SER A 66 -29.22 -4.46 12.06
C SER A 66 -29.96 -4.06 13.32
N ARG A 67 -30.55 -2.86 13.35
CA ARG A 67 -31.64 -2.57 14.27
C ARG A 67 -32.86 -2.12 13.47
N GLN A 68 -33.72 -3.12 13.22
CA GLN A 68 -35.12 -2.97 12.88
C GLN A 68 -35.81 -2.07 13.93
N LYS A 69 -36.53 -1.04 13.48
CA LYS A 69 -37.97 -0.85 13.69
C LYS A 69 -38.40 0.51 13.15
#